data_AF-C7PZB8-F1
#
_entry.id   AF-C7PZB8-F1
#
_cell.length_a   1.000
_cell.length_b   1.000
_cell.length_c   1.000
_cell.angle_alpha   90.00
_cell.angle_beta   90.00
_cell.angle_gamma   90.00
#
_symmetry.space_group_name_H-M   'P 1'
#
loop_
_entity.id
_entity.type
_entity.pdbx_description
1 polymer ?
#
loop_
_entity_poly.entity_id
_entity_poly.type
_entity_poly.pdbx_seq_one_letter_code
_entity_poly.pdbx_strand_id
1 'polypeptide(L)'
;MPHQDGAHSAWDLFVAGHEVGDVLIAPVTKAVPVGVFVRLSKTIEGLVHQDSLSGAPDVGDLLRVRIDEIDRTRRRVRLSAS
;
A
#
# COMPACT_ATOMS: atom_id res chain seq x y z
N MET A 1 -12.98 -17.72 23.55
CA MET A 1 -13.58 -16.57 22.85
C MET A 1 -12.96 -16.47 21.45
N PRO A 2 -13.58 -17.02 20.39
CA PRO A 2 -13.16 -16.69 19.03
C PRO A 2 -13.73 -15.30 18.71
N HIS A 3 -12.88 -14.33 18.41
CA HIS A 3 -13.36 -13.06 17.85
C HIS A 3 -13.97 -13.37 16.49
N GLN A 4 -15.27 -13.09 16.40
CA GLN A 4 -16.09 -13.27 15.23
C GLN A 4 -15.86 -12.05 14.32
N ASP A 5 -14.87 -12.09 13.43
CA ASP A 5 -14.72 -11.07 12.37
C ASP A 5 -15.47 -11.49 11.10
N GLY A 6 -16.78 -11.64 11.25
CA GLY A 6 -17.74 -11.73 10.15
C GLY A 6 -18.13 -10.33 9.68
N ALA A 7 -17.23 -9.68 8.94
CA ALA A 7 -17.53 -8.56 8.05
C ALA A 7 -16.30 -8.36 7.17
N HIS A 8 -16.50 -8.27 5.85
CA HIS A 8 -15.46 -8.05 4.86
C HIS A 8 -14.44 -7.01 5.35
N SER A 9 -13.26 -7.46 5.76
CA SER A 9 -12.18 -6.54 6.16
C SER A 9 -11.86 -5.66 4.95
N ALA A 10 -11.60 -4.37 5.15
CA ALA A 10 -11.21 -3.47 4.05
C ALA A 10 -10.04 -4.06 3.22
N TRP A 11 -9.19 -4.85 3.88
CA TRP A 11 -8.16 -5.68 3.27
C TRP A 11 -8.70 -6.69 2.26
N ASP A 12 -9.72 -7.48 2.61
CA ASP A 12 -10.32 -8.47 1.71
C ASP A 12 -10.89 -7.80 0.45
N LEU A 13 -11.56 -6.66 0.61
CA LEU A 13 -12.09 -5.88 -0.51
C LEU A 13 -10.97 -5.29 -1.39
N PHE A 14 -9.89 -4.79 -0.77
CA PHE A 14 -8.72 -4.31 -1.50
C PHE A 14 -8.09 -5.42 -2.33
N VAL A 15 -7.88 -6.59 -1.74
CA VAL A 15 -7.26 -7.72 -2.44
C VAL A 15 -8.20 -8.38 -3.45
N ALA A 16 -9.52 -8.22 -3.30
CA ALA A 16 -10.50 -8.62 -4.31
C ALA A 16 -10.57 -7.66 -5.51
N GLY A 17 -10.25 -6.38 -5.31
CA GLY A 17 -10.26 -5.34 -6.35
C GLY A 17 -8.90 -5.05 -6.98
N HIS A 18 -7.81 -5.54 -6.38
CA HIS A 18 -6.44 -5.26 -6.83
C HIS A 18 -5.61 -6.54 -6.91
N GLU A 19 -4.74 -6.59 -7.92
CA GLU A 19 -3.86 -7.71 -8.20
C GLU A 19 -2.39 -7.30 -8.25
N VAL A 20 -1.51 -8.28 -8.16
CA VAL A 20 -0.08 -8.06 -8.34
C VAL A 20 0.17 -7.59 -9.78
N GLY A 21 0.91 -6.50 -9.91
CA GLY A 21 1.20 -5.82 -11.16
C GLY A 21 0.35 -4.58 -11.39
N ASP A 22 -0.72 -4.39 -10.62
CA ASP A 22 -1.64 -3.25 -10.73
C ASP A 22 -0.96 -1.95 -10.28
N VAL A 23 -1.28 -0.84 -10.95
CA VAL A 23 -0.67 0.48 -10.70
C VAL A 23 -1.70 1.43 -10.12
N LEU A 24 -1.43 1.89 -8.90
CA LEU A 24 -2.30 2.76 -8.13
C LEU A 24 -1.66 4.14 -7.98
N ILE A 25 -2.50 5.17 -7.90
CA ILE A 25 -2.06 6.53 -7.57
C ILE A 25 -2.51 6.83 -6.16
N ALA A 26 -1.55 7.02 -5.26
CA ALA A 26 -1.81 7.17 -3.84
C ALA A 26 -1.01 8.34 -3.26
N PRO A 27 -1.62 9.15 -2.37
CA PRO A 27 -0.90 10.23 -1.71
C PRO A 27 0.05 9.69 -0.65
N VAL A 28 1.22 10.30 -0.54
CA VAL A 28 2.17 10.04 0.55
C VAL A 28 1.56 10.50 1.87
N THR A 29 1.43 9.59 2.83
CA THR A 29 0.99 9.93 4.20
C THR A 29 2.16 10.16 5.12
N LYS A 30 3.28 9.45 4.89
CA LYS A 30 4.43 9.48 5.79
C LYS A 30 5.71 9.07 5.08
N ALA A 31 6.75 9.88 5.16
CA ALA A 31 8.09 9.51 4.71
C ALA A 31 8.92 8.92 5.86
N VAL A 32 9.74 7.90 5.58
CA VAL A 32 10.67 7.26 6.51
C VAL A 32 12.03 7.02 5.82
N PRO A 33 13.12 6.75 6.55
CA PRO A 33 14.45 6.61 5.92
C PRO A 33 14.61 5.43 4.95
N VAL A 34 13.72 4.43 5.02
CA VAL A 34 13.73 3.26 4.13
C VAL A 34 12.82 3.44 2.91
N GLY A 35 11.98 4.49 2.88
CA GLY A 35 10.96 4.66 1.85
C GLY A 35 9.79 5.56 2.28
N VAL A 36 8.67 5.47 1.59
CA VAL A 36 7.48 6.28 1.92
C VAL A 36 6.23 5.43 2.01
N PHE A 37 5.36 5.78 2.96
CA PHE A 37 4.02 5.22 3.07
C PHE A 37 3.07 6.02 2.21
N VAL A 38 2.33 5.30 1.39
CA VAL A 38 1.25 5.85 0.57
C VAL A 38 -0.08 5.25 1.02
N ARG A 39 -1.14 6.06 0.97
CA ARG A 39 -2.48 5.61 1.35
C ARG A 39 -3.18 4.95 0.17
N LEU A 40 -3.29 3.63 0.21
CA LEU A 40 -4.00 2.86 -0.80
C LEU A 40 -5.52 2.86 -0.56
N SER A 41 -5.94 2.84 0.70
CA SER A 41 -7.36 2.88 1.10
C SER A 41 -7.55 3.51 2.47
N LYS A 42 -8.79 3.61 2.97
CA LYS A 42 -9.14 4.25 4.25
C LYS A 42 -8.34 3.70 5.44
N THR A 43 -8.00 2.41 5.41
CA THR A 43 -7.29 1.72 6.50
C THR A 43 -6.07 0.94 6.01
N ILE A 44 -5.66 1.13 4.75
CA ILE A 44 -4.58 0.37 4.14
C ILE A 44 -3.52 1.35 3.66
N GLU A 45 -2.32 1.14 4.16
CA GLU A 45 -1.13 1.86 3.76
C GLU A 45 -0.15 0.88 3.12
N GLY A 46 0.47 1.31 2.03
CA GLY A 46 1.53 0.56 1.39
C GLY A 46 2.85 1.27 1.57
N LEU A 47 3.92 0.49 1.76
CA LEU A 47 5.27 1.02 1.84
C LEU A 47 5.93 0.88 0.46
N VAL A 48 6.40 2.00 -0.06
CA VAL A 48 7.24 2.06 -1.26
C VAL A 48 8.68 2.18 -0.81
N HIS A 49 9.55 1.31 -1.30
CA HIS A 49 10.98 1.37 -0.98
C HIS A 49 11.63 2.62 -1.62
N GLN A 50 12.58 3.24 -0.91
CA GLN A 50 13.34 4.37 -1.46
C GLN A 50 14.10 4.01 -2.74
N ASP A 51 14.53 2.75 -2.87
CA ASP A 51 15.27 2.28 -4.05
C ASP A 51 14.43 2.32 -5.33
N SER A 52 13.11 2.27 -5.21
CA SER A 52 12.21 2.40 -6.36
C SER A 52 11.82 3.85 -6.64
N LEU A 53 11.94 4.75 -5.66
CA LEU A 53 11.56 6.15 -5.81
C LEU A 53 12.66 6.91 -6.57
N SER A 54 12.29 7.66 -7.59
CA SER A 54 13.23 8.53 -8.33
C SER A 54 13.54 9.85 -7.61
N GLY A 55 13.29 9.93 -6.29
CA GLY A 55 13.45 11.13 -5.48
C GLY A 55 12.87 10.97 -4.06
N ALA A 56 12.86 12.07 -3.31
CA ALA A 56 12.21 12.16 -1.99
C ALA A 56 10.86 12.89 -2.16
N PRO A 57 9.74 12.18 -2.37
CA PRO A 57 8.44 12.80 -2.51
C PRO A 57 7.99 13.41 -1.18
N ASP A 58 7.28 14.53 -1.25
CA ASP A 58 6.78 15.22 -0.07
C ASP A 58 5.51 14.57 0.47
N VAL A 59 5.23 14.77 1.76
CA VAL A 59 3.98 14.31 2.36
C VAL A 59 2.82 15.06 1.71
N GLY A 60 1.89 14.31 1.11
CA GLY A 60 0.78 14.84 0.31
C GLY A 60 0.94 14.64 -1.19
N ASP A 61 2.14 14.32 -1.69
CA ASP A 61 2.33 14.08 -3.12
C ASP A 61 1.66 12.80 -3.58
N LEU A 62 1.10 12.84 -4.79
CA LEU A 62 0.49 11.68 -5.45
C LEU A 62 1.56 10.90 -6.19
N LEU A 63 1.89 9.71 -5.69
CA LEU A 63 2.82 8.79 -6.34
C LEU A 63 2.09 7.69 -7.07
N ARG A 64 2.62 7.34 -8.24
CA ARG A 64 2.22 6.14 -8.96
C ARG A 64 3.03 4.97 -8.42
N VAL A 65 2.33 4.01 -7.83
CA VAL A 65 2.92 2.86 -7.17
C VAL A 65 2.38 1.59 -7.80
N ARG A 66 3.24 0.62 -8.02
CA ARG A 66 2.86 -0.69 -8.53
C ARG A 66 2.83 -1.70 -7.41
N ILE A 67 1.83 -2.57 -7.39
CA ILE A 67 1.76 -3.70 -6.48
C ILE A 67 2.72 -4.79 -6.95
N ASP A 68 3.80 -5.03 -6.23
CA ASP A 68 4.70 -6.15 -6.52
C ASP A 68 4.26 -7.43 -5.80
N GLU A 69 3.70 -7.29 -4.60
CA GLU A 69 3.33 -8.45 -3.78
C GLU A 69 2.22 -8.09 -2.78
N ILE A 70 1.25 -8.99 -2.61
CA ILE A 70 0.17 -8.85 -1.63
C ILE A 70 0.26 -10.00 -0.62
N ASP A 71 0.72 -9.72 0.60
CA ASP A 71 0.75 -10.67 1.71
C ASP A 71 -0.57 -10.60 2.49
N ARG A 72 -1.48 -11.52 2.16
CA ARG A 72 -2.81 -11.63 2.80
C ARG A 72 -2.73 -12.10 4.25
N THR A 73 -1.69 -12.85 4.60
CA THR A 73 -1.51 -13.42 5.94
C THR A 73 -1.06 -12.37 6.93
N ARG A 74 -0.11 -11.49 6.53
CA ARG A 74 0.37 -10.38 7.35
C ARG A 74 -0.37 -9.07 7.10
N ARG A 75 -1.30 -9.03 6.14
CA ARG A 75 -2.02 -7.81 5.70
C ARG A 75 -1.05 -6.71 5.27
N ARG A 76 -0.06 -7.07 4.45
CA ARG A 76 0.98 -6.14 3.95
C ARG A 76 1.04 -6.18 2.43
N VAL A 77 1.26 -5.03 1.82
CA VAL A 77 1.48 -4.90 0.37
C VAL A 77 2.89 -4.38 0.15
N ARG A 78 3.63 -5.00 -0.76
CA ARG A 78 4.87 -4.43 -1.27
C ARG A 78 4.57 -3.61 -2.51
N LEU A 79 5.10 -2.39 -2.51
CA LEU A 79 4.94 -1.47 -3.60
C LEU A 79 6.31 -1.01 -4.11
N SER A 80 6.38 -0.78 -5.42
CA SER A 80 7.48 -0.07 -6.08
C SER A 80 6.95 1.20 -6.74
N ALA A 81 7.80 2.21 -6.87
CA ALA A 81 7.49 3.33 -7.75
C ALA A 81 7.67 2.89 -9.21
N SER A 82 6.73 3.30 -10.06
CA SER A 82 6.74 3.02 -11.51
C SER A 82 6.94 4.28 -12.32
#